data_AF-A0A2D6EWF3-F1
#
_entry.id   AF-A0A2D6EWF3-F1
#
_cell.length_a   1.000
_cell.length_b   1.000
_cell.length_c   1.000
_cell.angle_alpha   90.00
_cell.angle_beta   90.00
_cell.angle_gamma   90.00
#
_symmetry.space_group_name_H-M   'P 1'
#
loop_
_entity.id
_entity.type
_entity.pdbx_description
1 polymer ?
#
loop_
_entity_poly.entity_id
_entity_poly.type
_entity_poly.pdbx_seq_one_letter_code
_entity_poly.pdbx_strand_id
1 'polypeptide(L)'
;MDFTGVIIEESLENPSVLKKVSILKTGVEKVTEKHKTPHLQQWTMHTISVAEDKAEEIAQEVSNSLDIQHAWYADFKNDAFHYVIFKNKVFKVDRSRPSQYEAVVAYGVSKGIPDYQLDFSPDIKEWER
;
A
#
# COMPACT_ATOMS: atom_id res chain seq x y z
N MET A 1 -18.22 4.78 -4.39
CA MET A 1 -17.72 3.47 -4.86
C MET A 1 -16.64 3.01 -3.90
N ASP A 2 -16.68 1.74 -3.51
CA ASP A 2 -15.70 1.17 -2.60
C ASP A 2 -14.28 1.24 -3.18
N PHE A 3 -13.31 1.30 -2.28
CA PHE A 3 -11.90 1.27 -2.60
C PHE A 3 -11.43 -0.17 -2.69
N THR A 4 -10.52 -0.44 -3.62
CA THR A 4 -9.84 -1.74 -3.74
C THR A 4 -8.34 -1.56 -3.71
N GLY A 5 -7.63 -2.47 -3.08
CA GLY A 5 -6.18 -2.40 -2.96
C GLY A 5 -5.58 -3.68 -2.43
N VAL A 6 -4.28 -3.66 -2.16
CA VAL A 6 -3.52 -4.83 -1.67
C VAL A 6 -2.76 -4.45 -0.41
N ILE A 7 -2.86 -5.32 0.61
CA ILE A 7 -2.04 -5.24 1.82
C ILE A 7 -1.22 -6.52 1.92
N ILE A 8 0.10 -6.38 2.13
CA ILE A 8 0.98 -7.50 2.45
C ILE A 8 0.92 -7.73 3.96
N GLU A 9 0.52 -8.93 4.41
CA GLU A 9 0.36 -9.23 5.84
C GLU A 9 1.65 -9.02 6.63
N GLU A 10 2.79 -9.44 6.07
CA GLU A 10 4.12 -9.31 6.68
C GLU A 10 4.61 -7.85 6.77
N SER A 11 3.92 -6.90 6.13
CA SER A 11 4.19 -5.47 6.31
C SER A 11 3.57 -4.89 7.59
N LEU A 12 2.73 -5.66 8.29
CA LEU A 12 1.99 -5.20 9.47
C LEU A 12 2.62 -5.75 10.77
N GLU A 13 2.94 -4.86 11.72
CA GLU A 13 3.19 -5.22 13.12
C GLU A 13 1.93 -5.82 13.78
N ASN A 14 0.76 -5.31 13.40
CA ASN A 14 -0.52 -5.76 13.92
C ASN A 14 -1.53 -6.01 12.79
N PRO A 15 -1.78 -7.29 12.43
CA PRO A 15 -2.68 -7.64 11.33
C PRO A 15 -4.18 -7.51 11.69
N SER A 16 -4.54 -7.05 12.89
CA SER A 16 -5.95 -6.92 13.29
C SER A 16 -6.78 -6.00 12.38
N VAL A 17 -6.15 -5.04 11.70
CA VAL A 17 -6.80 -4.17 10.71
C VAL A 17 -7.41 -4.96 9.54
N LEU A 18 -6.85 -6.13 9.20
CA LEU A 18 -7.40 -7.01 8.16
C LEU A 18 -8.79 -7.57 8.52
N LYS A 19 -9.16 -7.58 9.80
CA LYS A 19 -10.50 -8.00 10.25
C LYS A 19 -11.57 -6.92 10.06
N LYS A 20 -11.17 -5.69 9.76
CA LYS A 20 -12.05 -4.53 9.58
C LYS A 20 -12.36 -4.24 8.11
N VAL A 21 -11.75 -5.00 7.19
CA VAL A 21 -11.92 -4.86 5.75
C VAL A 21 -12.43 -6.16 5.15
N SER A 22 -13.05 -6.09 3.98
CA SER A 22 -13.48 -7.29 3.26
C SER A 22 -12.32 -7.83 2.44
N ILE A 23 -11.83 -9.03 2.75
CA ILE A 23 -10.80 -9.70 1.94
C ILE A 23 -11.48 -10.35 0.73
N LEU A 24 -11.12 -9.91 -0.48
CA LEU A 24 -11.64 -10.42 -1.74
C LEU A 24 -10.83 -11.61 -2.26
N LYS A 25 -9.51 -11.57 -2.07
CA LYS A 25 -8.57 -12.59 -2.53
C LYS A 25 -7.33 -12.59 -1.65
N THR A 26 -6.74 -13.77 -1.47
CA THR A 26 -5.41 -13.93 -0.84
C THR A 26 -4.49 -14.67 -1.81
N GLY A 27 -3.30 -14.13 -2.03
CA GLY A 27 -2.21 -14.78 -2.77
C GLY A 27 -0.97 -14.89 -1.88
N VAL A 28 -0.15 -15.91 -2.10
CA VAL A 28 1.12 -16.10 -1.38
C VAL A 28 2.22 -16.32 -2.39
N GLU A 29 3.30 -15.55 -2.27
CA GLU A 29 4.44 -15.60 -3.18
C GLU A 29 5.75 -15.68 -2.40
N LYS A 30 6.74 -16.42 -2.93
CA LYS A 30 8.06 -16.49 -2.30
C LYS A 30 8.85 -15.22 -2.58
N VAL A 31 9.59 -14.75 -1.59
CA VAL A 31 10.43 -13.57 -1.75
C VAL A 31 11.59 -13.87 -2.70
N THR A 32 11.83 -12.95 -3.62
CA THR A 32 12.99 -12.96 -4.52
C THR A 32 13.88 -11.75 -4.23
N GLU A 33 15.12 -11.74 -4.76
CA GLU A 33 16.03 -10.59 -4.60
C GLU A 33 15.44 -9.27 -5.13
N LYS A 34 14.54 -9.34 -6.12
CA LYS A 34 13.85 -8.19 -6.71
C LYS A 34 12.90 -7.50 -5.74
N HIS A 35 12.36 -8.23 -4.76
CA HIS A 35 11.42 -7.68 -3.78
C HIS A 35 12.11 -6.77 -2.76
N LYS A 36 13.44 -6.85 -2.63
CA LYS A 36 14.25 -6.04 -1.68
C LYS A 36 13.82 -6.19 -0.21
N THR A 37 13.23 -7.33 0.14
CA THR A 37 12.83 -7.69 1.51
C THR A 37 13.56 -8.95 1.98
N PRO A 38 14.90 -8.93 2.12
CA PRO A 38 15.69 -10.14 2.39
C PRO A 38 15.41 -10.78 3.76
N HIS A 39 14.71 -10.05 4.65
CA HIS A 39 14.29 -10.52 5.97
C HIS A 39 13.01 -11.39 5.92
N LEU A 40 12.33 -11.47 4.78
CA LEU A 40 11.11 -12.26 4.59
C LEU A 40 11.34 -13.46 3.68
N GLN A 41 10.59 -14.53 3.94
CA GLN A 41 10.58 -15.73 3.08
C GLN A 41 9.44 -15.70 2.05
N GLN A 42 8.36 -14.99 2.35
CA GLN A 42 7.17 -14.90 1.51
C GLN A 42 6.46 -13.55 1.71
N TRP A 43 5.60 -13.22 0.76
CA TRP A 43 4.58 -12.17 0.86
C TRP A 43 3.19 -12.80 0.79
N THR A 44 2.35 -12.48 1.77
CA THR A 44 0.94 -12.83 1.82
C THR A 44 0.12 -11.61 1.44
N MET A 45 -0.36 -11.57 0.20
CA MET A 45 -1.07 -10.43 -0.37
C MET A 45 -2.57 -10.60 -0.23
N HIS A 46 -3.21 -9.73 0.53
CA HIS A 46 -4.66 -9.63 0.62
C HIS A 46 -5.17 -8.53 -0.29
N THR A 47 -5.92 -8.90 -1.33
CA THR A 47 -6.76 -7.95 -2.06
C THR A 47 -7.99 -7.64 -1.22
N ILE A 48 -8.20 -6.37 -0.90
CA ILE A 48 -9.26 -5.92 0.01
C ILE A 48 -10.25 -4.99 -0.68
N SER A 49 -11.48 -4.94 -0.16
CA SER A 49 -12.45 -3.88 -0.41
C SER A 49 -12.68 -3.07 0.85
N VAL A 50 -12.72 -1.75 0.72
CA VAL A 50 -12.97 -0.81 1.82
C VAL A 50 -14.12 0.12 1.43
N ALA A 51 -15.14 0.19 2.29
CA ALA A 51 -16.27 1.09 2.09
C ALA A 51 -15.80 2.55 2.05
N GLU A 52 -16.41 3.35 1.18
CA GLU A 52 -15.99 4.74 0.93
C GLU A 52 -16.03 5.62 2.18
N ASP A 53 -17.05 5.46 3.02
CA ASP A 53 -17.23 6.17 4.29
C ASP A 53 -16.23 5.75 5.38
N LYS A 54 -15.56 4.60 5.21
CA LYS A 54 -14.54 4.06 6.12
C LYS A 54 -13.11 4.21 5.60
N ALA A 55 -12.93 4.65 4.36
CA ALA A 55 -11.64 4.67 3.69
C ALA A 55 -10.57 5.46 4.48
N GLU A 56 -10.91 6.64 5.00
CA GLU A 56 -9.96 7.46 5.77
C GLU A 56 -9.60 6.85 7.13
N GLU A 57 -10.59 6.32 7.85
CA GLU A 57 -10.40 5.61 9.14
C GLU A 57 -9.48 4.41 8.96
N ILE A 58 -9.78 3.55 7.98
CA ILE A 58 -9.00 2.35 7.68
C ILE A 58 -7.59 2.72 7.19
N ALA A 59 -7.44 3.76 6.37
CA ALA A 59 -6.11 4.21 5.93
C ALA A 59 -5.23 4.60 7.12
N GLN A 60 -5.79 5.31 8.10
CA GLN A 60 -5.06 5.70 9.29
C GLN A 60 -4.70 4.50 10.18
N GLU A 61 -5.61 3.54 10.32
CA GLU A 61 -5.33 2.31 11.06
C GLU A 61 -4.24 1.47 10.39
N VAL A 62 -4.28 1.30 9.07
CA VAL A 62 -3.22 0.62 8.32
C VAL A 62 -1.89 1.35 8.53
N SER A 63 -1.86 2.68 8.40
CA SER A 63 -0.67 3.50 8.67
C SER A 63 -0.08 3.24 10.05
N ASN A 64 -0.93 3.07 11.07
CA ASN A 64 -0.48 2.81 12.44
C ASN A 64 0.00 1.37 12.62
N SER A 65 -0.55 0.41 11.88
CA SER A 65 -0.21 -1.01 11.94
C SER A 65 1.02 -1.40 11.12
N LEU A 66 1.48 -0.59 10.16
CA LEU A 66 2.67 -0.90 9.36
C LEU A 66 3.92 -1.06 10.22
N ASP A 67 4.82 -1.95 9.84
CA ASP A 67 6.11 -2.14 10.50
C ASP A 67 6.97 -0.87 10.46
N ILE A 68 7.58 -0.52 11.60
CA ILE A 68 8.42 0.68 11.74
C ILE A 68 9.88 0.45 11.31
N GLN A 69 10.34 -0.79 11.29
CA GLN A 69 11.74 -1.14 11.05
C GLN A 69 12.08 -1.14 9.55
N HIS A 70 11.10 -1.41 8.71
CA HIS A 70 11.26 -1.58 7.27
C HIS A 70 10.39 -0.60 6.48
N ALA A 71 10.81 -0.33 5.25
CA ALA A 71 10.14 0.61 4.38
C ALA A 71 8.97 -0.06 3.66
N TRP A 72 7.77 0.09 4.21
CA TRP A 72 6.54 -0.45 3.64
C TRP A 72 5.55 0.65 3.25
N TYR A 73 4.73 0.31 2.27
CA TYR A 73 3.50 1.03 2.00
C TYR A 73 2.38 0.05 1.68
N ALA A 74 1.15 0.50 1.87
CA ALA A 74 -0.04 -0.14 1.35
C ALA A 74 -0.86 0.89 0.58
N ASP A 75 -1.72 0.44 -0.31
CA ASP A 75 -2.57 1.35 -1.06
C ASP A 75 -3.94 0.75 -1.37
N PHE A 76 -4.92 1.64 -1.52
CA PHE A 76 -6.22 1.30 -2.09
C PHE A 76 -6.84 2.51 -2.79
N LYS A 77 -7.56 2.27 -3.87
CA LYS A 77 -8.13 3.29 -4.73
C LYS A 77 -9.53 2.94 -5.22
N ASN A 78 -10.29 3.98 -5.50
CA ASN A 78 -11.48 3.92 -6.35
C ASN A 78 -11.25 4.83 -7.56
N ASP A 79 -12.27 5.10 -8.37
CA ASP A 79 -12.11 5.92 -9.58
C ASP A 79 -11.69 7.37 -9.32
N ALA A 80 -12.04 7.94 -8.17
CA ALA A 80 -11.78 9.34 -7.85
C ALA A 80 -10.51 9.54 -7.02
N PHE A 81 -10.29 8.70 -6.01
CA PHE A 81 -9.24 8.89 -5.02
C PHE A 81 -8.38 7.65 -4.86
N HIS A 82 -7.14 7.87 -4.45
CA HIS A 82 -6.17 6.84 -4.15
C HIS A 82 -5.51 7.16 -2.81
N TYR A 83 -5.66 6.26 -1.85
CA TYR A 83 -4.96 6.32 -0.57
C TYR A 83 -3.65 5.57 -0.68
N VAL A 84 -2.53 6.28 -0.48
CA VAL A 84 -1.19 5.70 -0.35
C VAL A 84 -0.73 5.88 1.08
N ILE A 85 -0.41 4.75 1.72
CA ILE A 85 -0.34 4.63 3.17
C ILE A 85 1.05 4.16 3.54
N PHE A 86 1.79 5.01 4.25
CA PHE A 86 3.07 4.70 4.86
C PHE A 86 2.94 4.69 6.38
N LYS A 87 3.94 4.14 7.08
CA LYS A 87 3.98 4.22 8.56
C LYS A 87 3.87 5.68 9.01
N ASN A 88 2.85 5.97 9.82
CA ASN A 88 2.51 7.28 10.38
C ASN A 88 2.24 8.40 9.35
N LYS A 89 1.94 8.07 8.09
CA LYS A 89 1.66 9.06 7.05
C LYS A 89 0.73 8.50 5.97
N VAL A 90 -0.43 9.14 5.81
CA VAL A 90 -1.40 8.83 4.73
C VAL A 90 -1.42 9.98 3.73
N PHE A 91 -1.43 9.63 2.44
CA PHE A 91 -1.72 10.54 1.34
C PHE A 91 -3.05 10.15 0.71
N LYS A 92 -3.95 11.12 0.55
CA LYS A 92 -5.16 10.98 -0.26
C LYS A 92 -4.95 11.75 -1.56
N VAL A 93 -4.72 11.01 -2.64
CA VAL A 93 -4.46 11.56 -3.97
C VAL A 93 -5.75 11.60 -4.77
N ASP A 94 -6.04 12.76 -5.35
CA ASP A 94 -7.06 12.91 -6.37
C ASP A 94 -6.51 12.39 -7.71
N ARG A 95 -7.11 11.32 -8.24
CA ARG A 95 -6.63 10.63 -9.44
C ARG A 95 -6.73 11.49 -10.70
N SER A 96 -7.54 12.55 -10.69
CA SER A 96 -7.60 13.53 -11.78
C SER A 96 -6.41 14.51 -11.78
N ARG A 97 -5.57 14.49 -10.74
CA ARG A 97 -4.41 15.38 -10.57
C ARG A 97 -3.11 14.58 -10.42
N PRO A 98 -2.53 14.08 -11.54
CA PRO A 98 -1.30 13.29 -11.53
C PRO A 98 -0.12 13.92 -10.78
N SER A 99 0.02 15.25 -10.81
CA SER A 99 1.10 15.97 -10.11
C SER A 99 1.10 15.76 -8.58
N GLN A 100 -0.01 15.32 -7.99
CA GLN A 100 -0.03 14.96 -6.57
C GLN A 100 0.79 13.72 -6.25
N TYR A 101 1.02 12.82 -7.21
CA TYR A 101 1.83 11.62 -7.02
C TYR A 101 3.31 11.93 -6.82
N GLU A 102 3.83 13.04 -7.37
CA GLU A 102 5.23 13.43 -7.23
C GLU A 102 5.67 13.50 -5.76
N ALA A 103 4.85 14.13 -4.91
CA ALA A 103 5.12 14.25 -3.47
C ALA A 103 5.05 12.89 -2.75
N VAL A 104 4.18 11.99 -3.21
CA VAL A 104 4.01 10.64 -2.64
C VAL A 104 5.21 9.76 -2.99
N VAL A 105 5.63 9.77 -4.26
CA VAL A 105 6.81 9.04 -4.74
C VAL A 105 8.07 9.54 -4.03
N ALA A 106 8.28 10.86 -3.97
CA ALA A 106 9.41 11.43 -3.27
C ALA A 106 9.44 11.02 -1.78
N TYR A 107 8.28 10.96 -1.13
CA TYR A 107 8.18 10.45 0.23
C TYR A 107 8.57 8.97 0.33
N GLY A 108 8.02 8.10 -0.53
CA GLY A 108 8.35 6.67 -0.53
C GLY A 108 9.85 6.40 -0.74
N VAL A 109 10.46 7.07 -1.71
CA VAL A 109 11.91 6.99 -1.97
C VAL A 109 12.71 7.46 -0.75
N SER A 110 12.29 8.55 -0.09
CA SER A 110 12.96 9.04 1.12
C SER A 110 12.91 8.05 2.31
N LYS A 111 11.95 7.10 2.29
CA LYS A 111 11.85 6.00 3.26
C LYS A 111 12.66 4.77 2.88
N GLY A 112 13.25 4.75 1.68
CA GLY A 112 14.03 3.63 1.17
C GLY A 112 13.23 2.62 0.36
N ILE A 113 11.99 2.93 -0.02
CA ILE A 113 11.23 2.10 -0.97
C ILE A 113 11.83 2.33 -2.37
N PRO A 114 12.22 1.26 -3.09
CA PRO A 114 12.68 1.38 -4.47
C PRO A 114 11.63 2.06 -5.35
N ASP A 115 12.07 2.99 -6.19
CA ASP A 115 11.21 3.77 -7.10
C ASP A 115 10.32 2.89 -7.98
N TYR A 116 10.86 1.81 -8.56
CA TYR A 116 10.10 0.87 -9.38
C TYR A 116 8.99 0.13 -8.64
N GLN A 117 9.00 0.11 -7.30
CA GLN A 117 7.90 -0.43 -6.49
C GLN A 117 6.81 0.61 -6.21
N LEU A 118 7.01 1.89 -6.57
CA LEU A 118 6.03 2.97 -6.46
C LEU A 118 5.30 3.19 -7.80
N ASP A 119 5.10 2.11 -8.55
CA ASP A 119 4.52 2.03 -9.88
C ASP A 119 3.03 2.39 -9.96
N PHE A 120 2.42 2.73 -8.83
CA PHE A 120 1.11 3.37 -8.80
C PHE A 120 1.12 4.81 -9.33
N SER A 121 2.29 5.44 -9.41
CA SER A 121 2.46 6.75 -10.05
C SER A 121 2.39 6.58 -11.57
N PRO A 122 1.63 7.42 -12.30
CA PRO A 122 1.52 7.32 -13.75
C PRO A 122 2.86 7.53 -14.48
N ASP A 123 3.86 8.12 -13.81
CA ASP A 123 5.19 8.38 -14.35
C ASP A 123 6.15 7.18 -14.21
N ILE A 124 5.74 6.12 -13.50
CA ILE A 124 6.54 4.94 -13.24
C ILE A 124 5.90 3.77 -13.98
N LYS A 125 6.70 3.05 -14.78
CA LYS A 125 6.22 1.89 -15.53
C LYS A 125 5.73 0.80 -14.57
N GLU A 126 4.52 0.29 -14.80
CA GLU A 126 3.94 -0.83 -14.04
C GLU A 126 4.93 -1.99 -13.96
N TRP A 127 5.19 -2.43 -12.73
CA TRP A 127 6.09 -3.52 -12.44
C TRP A 127 5.31 -4.84 -12.51
N GLU A 128 5.72 -5.73 -13.41
CA GLU A 128 5.25 -7.12 -13.41
C GLU A 128 5.79 -7.84 -12.17
N ARG A 129 4.90 -7.99 -11.16
CA ARG A 129 5.13 -8.77 -9.94
C ARG A 129 5.19 -10.26 -10.27
#